data_AF-A0A255QLL4-F1
#
_entry.id   AF-A0A255QLL4-F1
#
_cell.length_a   1.000
_cell.length_b   1.000
_cell.length_c   1.000
_cell.angle_alpha   90.00
_cell.angle_beta   90.00
_cell.angle_gamma   90.00
#
_symmetry.space_group_name_H-M   'P 1'
#
loop_
_entity.id
_entity.type
_entity.pdbx_description
1 polymer ?
#
loop_
_entity_poly.entity_id
_entity_poly.type
_entity_poly.pdbx_seq_one_letter_code
_entity_poly.pdbx_strand_id
1 'polypeptide(L)'
;MFPLFQYKFAVSPKSRQRFSVTQTLACTAAFCGLLIASTPAWSDSPQRLEGLDAPIVVRVSDEVFSPQSELQTETDVDCCILGVRNRGSADVNGTILINFVPSDENAKLQIRFQGHFVAHTQGNKGPATIHSRSKMAFDLGMVATFDHESGFTPGEPTGTVTPVESDRRISSSMPGLRGRLVHRVASRRMAETKHQVQQICIANARTELIKEMESRVHEQLQSANEKWAKLRSNLDGQPWYGKTPSLRFRSDDGYLVVHVNETDGAKVDADRLADSSELPPPNPNAMTEVLLDRQWVEANEDSGALLAYAASYPRLLSFTFQAATNYNLPHQKQGRWLVFTLKKPSETPVERAFVSAP
;
A
#
# COMPACT_ATOMS: atom_id res chain seq x y z
N MET A 1 36.82 13.25 18.34
CA MET A 1 35.45 13.24 18.88
C MET A 1 34.77 14.50 18.34
N PHE A 2 34.05 14.39 17.22
CA PHE A 2 33.40 15.53 16.55
C PHE A 2 31.91 15.57 16.92
N PRO A 3 31.31 16.75 17.15
CA PRO A 3 29.91 16.85 17.55
C PRO A 3 28.98 16.51 16.37
N LEU A 4 27.98 15.68 16.64
CA LEU A 4 26.82 15.43 15.78
C LEU A 4 26.00 16.72 15.67
N PHE A 5 26.15 17.45 14.56
CA PHE A 5 25.23 18.53 14.20
C PHE A 5 23.97 17.94 13.55
N GLN A 6 22.84 18.03 14.23
CA GLN A 6 21.53 17.83 13.61
C GLN A 6 21.24 18.99 12.66
N TYR A 7 20.95 18.70 11.39
CA TYR A 7 20.52 19.69 10.41
C TYR A 7 19.03 19.57 10.13
N LYS A 8 18.33 20.72 10.22
CA LYS A 8 16.97 20.91 9.70
C LYS A 8 17.05 21.11 8.19
N PHE A 9 16.40 20.23 7.44
CA PHE A 9 16.06 20.48 6.04
C PHE A 9 14.79 21.32 5.99
N ALA A 10 14.83 22.42 5.24
CA ALA A 10 13.64 23.15 4.86
C ALA A 10 13.17 22.60 3.51
N VAL A 11 12.14 21.76 3.52
CA VAL A 11 11.43 21.37 2.31
C VAL A 11 10.72 22.63 1.80
N SER A 12 11.14 23.13 0.63
CA SER A 12 10.47 24.25 -0.04
C SER A 12 9.20 23.70 -0.71
N PRO A 13 7.98 24.16 -0.35
CA PRO A 13 6.77 23.67 -0.97
C PRO A 13 6.55 24.38 -2.31
N LYS A 14 7.24 23.92 -3.37
CA LYS A 14 6.94 24.35 -4.74
C LYS A 14 7.07 23.20 -5.75
N SER A 15 6.12 22.28 -5.72
CA SER A 15 5.69 21.55 -6.92
C SER A 15 4.16 21.44 -6.91
N ARG A 16 3.49 22.39 -7.57
CA ARG A 16 2.07 22.29 -7.89
C ARG A 16 1.91 21.32 -9.05
N GLN A 17 1.62 20.05 -8.78
CA GLN A 17 0.90 19.24 -9.76
C GLN A 17 -0.60 19.52 -9.59
N ARG A 18 -1.16 20.29 -10.52
CA ARG A 18 -2.60 20.43 -10.70
C ARG A 18 -3.10 19.20 -11.44
N PHE A 19 -3.67 18.23 -10.74
CA PHE A 19 -4.61 17.32 -11.38
C PHE A 19 -5.94 18.07 -11.55
N SER A 20 -6.22 18.46 -12.79
CA SER A 20 -7.56 18.86 -13.22
C SER A 20 -8.37 17.59 -13.41
N VAL A 21 -9.36 17.37 -12.54
CA VAL A 21 -10.45 16.41 -12.80
C VAL A 21 -11.75 17.18 -12.62
N THR A 22 -12.07 17.96 -13.65
CA THR A 22 -13.41 18.48 -13.89
C THR A 22 -14.05 17.65 -15.00
N GLN A 23 -15.18 17.05 -14.65
CA GLN A 23 -16.32 16.65 -15.48
C GLN A 23 -16.18 15.40 -16.36
N THR A 24 -16.99 14.38 -16.02
CA THR A 24 -18.13 13.87 -16.83
C THR A 24 -19.04 13.08 -15.85
N LEU A 25 -20.14 13.68 -15.36
CA LEU A 25 -21.54 13.43 -15.76
C LEU A 25 -21.95 11.95 -15.58
N ALA A 26 -22.79 11.60 -14.60
CA ALA A 26 -24.25 11.81 -14.54
C ALA A 26 -24.95 10.47 -14.73
N CYS A 27 -25.58 9.94 -13.67
CA CYS A 27 -26.78 9.13 -13.82
C CYS A 27 -27.52 9.01 -12.48
N THR A 28 -28.72 9.60 -12.48
CA THR A 28 -29.94 9.17 -11.79
C THR A 28 -30.01 9.24 -10.26
N ALA A 29 -30.43 10.42 -9.81
CA ALA A 29 -31.50 10.52 -8.83
C ALA A 29 -32.83 10.16 -9.51
N ALA A 30 -33.47 9.06 -9.12
CA ALA A 30 -34.91 8.80 -9.24
C ALA A 30 -35.24 7.41 -8.65
N PHE A 31 -35.79 7.37 -7.43
CA PHE A 31 -36.87 6.49 -6.94
C PHE A 31 -36.83 6.40 -5.40
N CYS A 32 -37.24 7.47 -4.73
CA CYS A 32 -37.82 7.35 -3.38
C CYS A 32 -39.29 6.99 -3.55
N GLY A 33 -39.54 5.72 -3.88
CA GLY A 33 -40.85 5.09 -3.84
C GLY A 33 -40.99 4.36 -2.51
N LEU A 34 -41.98 4.79 -1.74
CA LEU A 34 -42.49 4.16 -0.53
C LEU A 34 -42.60 2.63 -0.68
N LEU A 35 -41.84 1.87 0.11
CA LEU A 35 -42.18 0.49 0.48
C LEU A 35 -41.81 0.31 1.95
N ILE A 36 -42.85 0.29 2.78
CA ILE A 36 -42.82 -0.33 4.10
C ILE A 36 -42.67 -1.83 3.83
N ALA A 37 -41.44 -2.31 3.68
CA ALA A 37 -41.16 -3.72 3.78
C ALA A 37 -41.04 -4.02 5.28
N SER A 38 -41.98 -4.81 5.78
CA SER A 38 -41.91 -5.46 7.08
C SER A 38 -40.50 -6.01 7.30
N THR A 39 -39.81 -5.52 8.31
CA THR A 39 -38.62 -6.19 8.84
C THR A 39 -39.05 -7.63 9.17
N PRO A 40 -38.45 -8.67 8.59
CA PRO A 40 -38.65 -10.01 9.11
C PRO A 40 -38.27 -9.96 10.59
N ALA A 41 -39.21 -10.29 11.46
CA ALA A 41 -38.93 -10.46 12.87
C ALA A 41 -37.92 -11.61 12.95
N TRP A 42 -36.64 -11.28 13.23
CA TRP A 42 -35.63 -12.29 13.51
C TRP A 42 -36.18 -13.18 14.62
N SER A 43 -36.34 -14.47 14.33
CA SER A 43 -36.74 -15.41 15.36
C SER A 43 -35.58 -15.54 16.33
N ASP A 44 -35.81 -15.16 17.59
CA ASP A 44 -34.86 -15.34 18.66
C ASP A 44 -34.55 -16.84 18.81
N SER A 45 -33.32 -17.21 18.45
CA SER A 45 -32.61 -18.49 18.70
C SER A 45 -32.37 -19.37 17.46
N PRO A 46 -31.32 -19.10 16.67
CA PRO A 46 -30.76 -20.14 15.80
C PRO A 46 -30.30 -21.33 16.64
N GLN A 47 -30.64 -22.55 16.21
CA GLN A 47 -30.10 -23.77 16.81
C GLN A 47 -28.58 -23.78 16.67
N ARG A 48 -27.90 -23.78 17.81
CA ARG A 48 -26.45 -23.68 17.93
C ARG A 48 -25.78 -24.92 17.33
N LEU A 49 -25.11 -24.78 16.19
CA LEU A 49 -24.19 -25.80 15.70
C LEU A 49 -22.87 -25.69 16.47
N GLU A 50 -22.64 -26.60 17.42
CA GLU A 50 -21.34 -26.76 18.05
C GLU A 50 -20.32 -27.29 17.02
N GLY A 51 -19.24 -26.56 16.78
CA GLY A 51 -18.07 -27.05 16.02
C GLY A 51 -17.79 -26.44 14.64
N LEU A 52 -18.45 -25.34 14.25
CA LEU A 52 -18.10 -24.62 13.02
C LEU A 52 -17.09 -23.49 13.31
N ASP A 53 -15.86 -23.68 12.85
CA ASP A 53 -14.69 -22.87 13.24
C ASP A 53 -14.59 -21.48 12.59
N ALA A 54 -15.32 -21.23 11.49
CA ALA A 54 -15.56 -19.90 10.92
C ALA A 54 -16.67 -19.96 9.85
N PRO A 55 -17.87 -19.39 10.06
CA PRO A 55 -18.95 -19.48 9.08
C PRO A 55 -18.68 -18.68 7.81
N ILE A 56 -17.85 -17.63 7.91
CA ILE A 56 -17.58 -16.69 6.83
C ILE A 56 -16.08 -16.39 6.76
N VAL A 57 -15.49 -16.59 5.58
CA VAL A 57 -14.13 -16.19 5.27
C VAL A 57 -14.17 -15.20 4.11
N VAL A 58 -13.48 -14.07 4.24
CA VAL A 58 -13.32 -13.08 3.17
C VAL A 58 -11.86 -13.06 2.75
N ARG A 59 -11.59 -13.21 1.45
CA ARG A 59 -10.26 -13.02 0.88
C ARG A 59 -10.22 -11.76 0.04
N VAL A 60 -9.18 -10.96 0.22
CA VAL A 60 -8.95 -9.75 -0.57
C VAL A 60 -7.56 -9.87 -1.20
N SER A 61 -7.49 -9.79 -2.54
CA SER A 61 -6.22 -9.85 -3.26
C SER A 61 -5.36 -8.62 -2.97
N ASP A 62 -4.04 -8.82 -2.96
CA ASP A 62 -3.00 -7.79 -2.97
C ASP A 62 -3.20 -6.72 -4.05
N GLU A 63 -3.75 -7.07 -5.22
CA GLU A 63 -4.03 -6.11 -6.30
C GLU A 63 -4.92 -4.94 -5.84
N VAL A 64 -5.80 -5.17 -4.85
CA VAL A 64 -6.63 -4.11 -4.25
C VAL A 64 -5.78 -3.08 -3.49
N PHE A 65 -4.65 -3.53 -2.95
CA PHE A 65 -3.71 -2.75 -2.15
C PHE A 65 -2.48 -2.30 -2.92
N SER A 66 -2.27 -2.81 -4.15
CA SER A 66 -1.08 -2.59 -4.96
C SER A 66 -1.35 -1.70 -6.17
N PRO A 67 -1.70 -0.40 -6.00
CA PRO A 67 -1.55 0.52 -7.10
C PRO A 67 -0.05 0.64 -7.37
N GLN A 68 0.44 -0.07 -8.39
CA GLN A 68 1.80 0.11 -8.90
C GLN A 68 1.97 1.59 -9.24
N SER A 69 2.59 2.31 -8.32
CA SER A 69 2.76 3.74 -8.42
C SER A 69 4.19 3.96 -8.87
N GLU A 70 4.34 4.20 -10.17
CA GLU A 70 5.58 4.76 -10.69
C GLU A 70 5.76 6.16 -10.11
N LEU A 71 6.94 6.40 -9.54
CA LEU A 71 7.31 7.65 -8.93
C LEU A 71 8.38 8.30 -9.79
N GLN A 72 8.07 9.49 -10.29
CA GLN A 72 9.04 10.39 -10.87
C GLN A 72 8.94 11.74 -10.17
N THR A 73 9.96 12.09 -9.40
CA THR A 73 10.00 13.33 -8.62
C THR A 73 11.36 14.01 -8.78
N GLU A 74 11.34 15.32 -9.04
CA GLU A 74 12.51 16.18 -8.94
C GLU A 74 12.56 16.82 -7.55
N THR A 75 13.73 16.77 -6.90
CA THR A 75 13.96 17.32 -5.56
C THR A 75 15.18 18.22 -5.53
N ASP A 76 15.11 19.31 -4.79
CA ASP A 76 16.26 20.18 -4.56
C ASP A 76 17.26 19.50 -3.61
N VAL A 77 18.55 19.58 -3.95
CA VAL A 77 19.64 19.10 -3.12
C VAL A 77 20.34 20.29 -2.48
N ASP A 78 20.41 20.34 -1.15
CA ASP A 78 21.27 21.27 -0.40
C ASP A 78 21.90 20.52 0.77
N CYS A 79 23.16 20.12 0.63
CA CYS A 79 23.85 19.32 1.64
C CYS A 79 25.30 19.79 1.84
N CYS A 80 25.84 19.57 3.04
CA CYS A 80 27.23 19.87 3.35
C CYS A 80 28.04 18.57 3.40
N ILE A 81 29.07 18.44 2.56
CA ILE A 81 29.95 17.27 2.51
C ILE A 81 31.39 17.75 2.74
N LEU A 82 32.01 17.28 3.82
CA LEU A 82 33.39 17.65 4.22
C LEU A 82 33.61 19.19 4.26
N GLY A 83 32.61 19.91 4.77
CA GLY A 83 32.62 21.37 4.89
C GLY A 83 32.36 22.13 3.58
N VAL A 84 32.00 21.44 2.50
CA VAL A 84 31.60 22.05 1.23
C VAL A 84 30.08 21.95 1.10
N ARG A 85 29.41 23.09 0.98
CA ARG A 85 27.98 23.13 0.66
C ARG A 85 27.80 22.82 -0.82
N ASN A 86 27.05 21.77 -1.11
CA ASN A 86 26.67 21.33 -2.44
C ASN A 86 25.20 21.65 -2.66
N ARG A 87 24.88 22.32 -3.77
CA ARG A 87 23.52 22.64 -4.17
C ARG A 87 23.21 22.13 -5.57
N GLY A 88 21.96 21.78 -5.84
CA GLY A 88 21.50 21.43 -7.18
C GLY A 88 20.16 20.70 -7.12
N SER A 89 19.95 19.74 -8.02
CA SER A 89 18.70 18.96 -8.11
C SER A 89 18.98 17.47 -8.24
N ALA A 90 17.99 16.66 -7.88
CA ALA A 90 17.99 15.22 -8.02
C ALA A 90 16.67 14.72 -8.60
N ASP A 91 16.77 13.96 -9.68
CA ASP A 91 15.66 13.25 -10.32
C ASP A 91 15.58 11.85 -9.72
N VAL A 92 14.48 11.54 -9.05
CA VAL A 92 14.21 10.24 -8.42
C VAL A 92 13.17 9.49 -9.26
N ASN A 93 13.56 8.32 -9.74
CA ASN A 93 12.69 7.39 -10.45
C ASN A 93 12.59 6.10 -9.64
N GLY A 94 11.39 5.74 -9.18
CA GLY A 94 11.21 4.52 -8.40
C GLY A 94 9.82 3.92 -8.55
N THR A 95 9.66 2.74 -7.99
CA THR A 95 8.39 2.02 -7.95
C THR A 95 8.19 1.52 -6.54
N ILE A 96 6.97 1.70 -6.02
CA ILE A 96 6.53 1.11 -4.76
C ILE A 96 5.77 -0.17 -5.10
N LEU A 97 6.23 -1.28 -4.52
CA LEU A 97 5.62 -2.60 -4.60
C LEU A 97 5.06 -2.95 -3.23
N ILE A 98 3.85 -3.50 -3.19
CA ILE A 98 3.18 -3.92 -1.96
C ILE A 98 2.82 -5.39 -2.15
N ASN A 99 3.27 -6.25 -1.24
CA ASN A 99 3.00 -7.68 -1.25
C ASN A 99 2.54 -8.13 0.13
N PHE A 100 1.62 -9.09 0.21
CA PHE A 100 1.32 -9.74 1.49
C PHE A 100 2.44 -10.69 1.89
N VAL A 101 2.72 -10.76 3.20
CA VAL A 101 3.65 -11.75 3.78
C VAL A 101 2.82 -12.79 4.52
N PRO A 102 2.95 -14.09 4.21
CA PRO A 102 2.20 -15.12 4.93
C PRO A 102 2.41 -15.04 6.44
N SER A 103 1.32 -14.99 7.20
CA SER A 103 1.34 -14.82 8.66
C SER A 103 0.00 -15.20 9.29
N ASP A 104 0.02 -16.22 10.14
CA ASP A 104 -1.18 -16.80 10.77
C ASP A 104 -1.77 -15.93 11.88
N GLU A 105 -0.92 -15.17 12.59
CA GLU A 105 -1.33 -14.39 13.76
C GLU A 105 -1.96 -13.04 13.38
N ASN A 106 -1.34 -12.35 12.43
CA ASN A 106 -1.71 -11.00 12.01
C ASN A 106 -1.40 -10.84 10.52
N ALA A 107 -2.22 -10.08 9.81
CA ALA A 107 -1.93 -9.75 8.42
C ALA A 107 -0.71 -8.80 8.33
N LYS A 108 0.23 -9.15 7.45
CA LYS A 108 1.47 -8.38 7.22
C LYS A 108 1.61 -7.99 5.76
N LEU A 109 2.02 -6.75 5.54
CA LEU A 109 2.31 -6.18 4.21
C LEU A 109 3.80 -5.86 4.12
N GLN A 110 4.49 -6.45 3.14
CA GLN A 110 5.82 -6.01 2.74
C GLN A 110 5.69 -4.91 1.68
N ILE A 111 6.24 -3.75 2.00
CA ILE A 111 6.30 -2.60 1.13
C ILE A 111 7.76 -2.47 0.69
N ARG A 112 8.00 -2.46 -0.63
CA ARG A 112 9.33 -2.34 -1.22
C ARG A 112 9.37 -1.12 -2.13
N PHE A 113 10.30 -0.21 -1.87
CA PHE A 113 10.55 0.98 -2.66
C PHE A 113 11.91 0.86 -3.34
N GLN A 114 11.90 0.63 -4.65
CA GLN A 114 13.10 0.38 -5.42
C GLN A 114 13.20 1.31 -6.62
N GLY A 115 14.42 1.65 -7.03
CA GLY A 115 14.61 2.57 -8.13
C GLY A 115 16.03 3.10 -8.26
N HIS A 116 16.14 4.26 -8.91
CA HIS A 116 17.38 4.99 -9.05
C HIS A 116 17.13 6.50 -9.00
N PHE A 117 18.16 7.25 -8.64
CA PHE A 117 18.13 8.69 -8.76
C PHE A 117 19.41 9.23 -9.40
N VAL A 118 19.29 10.38 -10.06
CA VAL A 118 20.39 11.11 -10.68
C VAL A 118 20.45 12.50 -10.06
N ALA A 119 21.54 12.78 -9.35
CA ALA A 119 21.77 14.07 -8.72
C ALA A 119 22.82 14.88 -9.49
N HIS A 120 22.50 16.15 -9.76
CA HIS A 120 23.41 17.15 -10.30
C HIS A 120 23.67 18.19 -9.22
N THR A 121 24.91 18.32 -8.76
CA THR A 121 25.26 19.24 -7.68
C THR A 121 26.49 20.07 -7.99
N GLN A 122 26.58 21.24 -7.38
CA GLN A 122 27.71 22.15 -7.45
C GLN A 122 28.12 22.58 -6.05
N GLY A 123 29.42 22.45 -5.75
CA GLY A 123 30.00 22.90 -4.49
C GLY A 123 31.21 23.80 -4.70
N ASN A 124 31.34 24.84 -3.89
CA ASN A 124 32.46 25.79 -3.96
C ASN A 124 33.39 25.64 -2.76
N LYS A 125 34.70 25.56 -3.00
CA LYS A 125 35.74 25.57 -1.96
C LYS A 125 36.86 26.52 -2.36
N GLY A 126 36.75 27.78 -1.93
CA GLY A 126 37.65 28.85 -2.33
C GLY A 126 37.55 29.10 -3.84
N PRO A 127 38.67 29.14 -4.59
CA PRO A 127 38.67 29.38 -6.04
C PRO A 127 38.33 28.15 -6.89
N ALA A 128 38.06 27.00 -6.26
CA ALA A 128 37.69 25.77 -6.92
C ALA A 128 36.17 25.56 -6.84
N THR A 129 35.57 25.23 -7.97
CA THR A 129 34.17 24.85 -8.10
C THR A 129 34.12 23.40 -8.56
N ILE A 130 33.35 22.57 -7.86
CA ILE A 130 33.20 21.15 -8.12
C ILE A 130 31.79 20.92 -8.63
N HIS A 131 31.66 20.48 -9.87
CA HIS A 131 30.41 20.00 -10.46
C HIS A 131 30.38 18.48 -10.32
N SER A 132 29.33 17.94 -9.75
CA SER A 132 29.17 16.49 -9.56
C SER A 132 27.88 16.02 -10.20
N ARG A 133 27.94 14.88 -10.89
CA ARG A 133 26.80 14.11 -11.36
C ARG A 133 26.88 12.72 -10.76
N SER A 134 25.90 12.31 -9.99
CA SER A 134 25.90 11.00 -9.32
C SER A 134 24.62 10.24 -9.63
N LYS A 135 24.75 8.99 -10.06
CA LYS A 135 23.65 8.05 -10.23
C LYS A 135 23.74 7.00 -9.15
N MET A 136 22.67 6.82 -8.39
CA MET A 136 22.57 5.78 -7.36
C MET A 136 21.32 4.94 -7.58
N ALA A 137 21.40 3.66 -7.26
CA ALA A 137 20.27 2.76 -7.16
C ALA A 137 19.89 2.60 -5.69
N PHE A 138 18.62 2.36 -5.40
CA PHE A 138 18.15 2.11 -4.05
C PHE A 138 17.15 0.96 -4.04
N ASP A 139 17.13 0.25 -2.92
CA ASP A 139 16.19 -0.82 -2.61
C ASP A 139 15.89 -0.76 -1.12
N LEU A 140 14.73 -0.18 -0.81
CA LEU A 140 14.23 0.02 0.53
C LEU A 140 13.02 -0.88 0.77
N GLY A 141 12.85 -1.35 2.00
CA GLY A 141 11.79 -2.25 2.40
C GLY A 141 11.27 -1.91 3.79
N MET A 142 9.98 -2.10 4.00
CA MET A 142 9.32 -1.94 5.28
C MET A 142 8.21 -2.98 5.40
N VAL A 143 7.96 -3.47 6.62
CA VAL A 143 6.84 -4.38 6.88
C VAL A 143 5.80 -3.63 7.70
N ALA A 144 4.58 -3.50 7.19
CA ALA A 144 3.45 -2.98 7.93
C ALA A 144 2.65 -4.16 8.52
N THR A 145 2.23 -4.02 9.79
CA THR A 145 1.41 -5.03 10.47
C THR A 145 0.00 -4.50 10.63
N PHE A 146 -0.99 -5.32 10.32
CA PHE A 146 -2.40 -5.00 10.53
C PHE A 146 -2.83 -5.38 11.93
N ASP A 147 -3.52 -4.46 12.58
CA ASP A 147 -4.23 -4.67 13.83
C ASP A 147 -5.71 -4.29 13.64
N HIS A 148 -6.60 -5.05 14.27
CA HIS A 148 -8.04 -4.86 14.15
C HIS A 148 -8.49 -3.47 14.66
N GLU A 149 -7.84 -2.95 15.69
CA GLU A 149 -8.18 -1.68 16.35
C GLU A 149 -7.61 -0.47 15.63
N SER A 150 -6.34 -0.53 15.29
CA SER A 150 -5.59 0.60 14.74
C SER A 150 -5.44 0.56 13.22
N GLY A 151 -5.75 -0.56 12.57
CA GLY A 151 -5.51 -0.79 11.14
C GLY A 151 -4.05 -1.15 10.85
N PHE A 152 -3.53 -0.74 9.71
CA PHE A 152 -2.14 -0.96 9.35
C PHE A 152 -1.21 0.02 10.08
N THR A 153 -0.19 -0.53 10.72
CA THR A 153 0.89 0.20 11.39
C THR A 153 2.22 -0.06 10.65
N PRO A 154 2.95 0.99 10.24
CA PRO A 154 4.23 0.82 9.56
C PRO A 154 5.32 0.35 10.55
N GLY A 155 6.14 -0.63 10.13
CA GLY A 155 7.33 -1.06 10.85
C GLY A 155 8.56 -0.20 10.56
N GLU A 156 9.73 -0.65 11.00
CA GLU A 156 10.98 0.07 10.75
C GLU A 156 11.44 -0.08 9.29
N PRO A 157 11.81 1.02 8.60
CA PRO A 157 12.32 0.97 7.25
C PRO A 157 13.76 0.43 7.22
N THR A 158 14.01 -0.50 6.30
CA THR A 158 15.31 -1.12 6.06
C THR A 158 15.70 -0.99 4.59
N GLY A 159 16.96 -1.25 4.26
CA GLY A 159 17.38 -1.29 2.86
C GLY A 159 18.73 -0.64 2.59
N THR A 160 19.06 -0.54 1.30
CA THR A 160 20.39 -0.17 0.82
C THR A 160 20.33 0.87 -0.30
N VAL A 161 21.39 1.67 -0.39
CA VAL A 161 21.62 2.60 -1.49
C VAL A 161 23.00 2.29 -2.06
N THR A 162 23.04 2.02 -3.36
CA THR A 162 24.25 1.59 -4.06
C THR A 162 24.64 2.62 -5.11
N PRO A 163 25.88 3.13 -5.08
CA PRO A 163 26.38 4.03 -6.11
C PRO A 163 26.58 3.27 -7.43
N VAL A 164 26.01 3.78 -8.52
CA VAL A 164 26.13 3.18 -9.86
C VAL A 164 27.20 3.94 -10.65
N GLU A 165 27.07 5.26 -10.73
CA GLU A 165 28.01 6.13 -11.46
C GLU A 165 28.27 7.43 -10.69
N SER A 166 29.47 7.96 -10.82
CA SER A 166 29.79 9.30 -10.34
C SER A 166 30.79 9.97 -11.27
N ASP A 167 30.40 11.12 -11.84
CA ASP A 167 31.27 12.02 -12.59
C ASP A 167 31.48 13.30 -11.76
N ARG A 168 32.71 13.81 -11.77
CA ARG A 168 33.08 15.05 -11.09
C ARG A 168 33.99 15.87 -11.98
N ARG A 169 33.62 17.13 -12.19
CA ARG A 169 34.38 18.10 -12.97
C ARG A 169 34.79 19.25 -12.07
N ILE A 170 36.03 19.69 -12.21
CA ILE A 170 36.58 20.80 -11.43
C ILE A 170 36.76 21.99 -12.36
N SER A 171 36.20 23.13 -11.98
CA SER A 171 36.44 24.42 -12.60
C SER A 171 37.15 25.35 -11.60
N SER A 172 37.82 26.37 -12.11
CA SER A 172 38.46 27.40 -11.27
C SER A 172 38.07 28.78 -11.73
N SER A 173 37.82 29.67 -10.77
CA SER A 173 37.58 31.09 -11.03
C SER A 173 38.86 31.89 -11.32
N MET A 174 40.04 31.29 -11.15
CA MET A 174 41.33 31.95 -11.33
C MET A 174 41.86 31.77 -12.77
N PRO A 175 42.36 32.82 -13.43
CA PRO A 175 42.89 32.71 -14.79
C PRO A 175 44.30 32.10 -14.85
N GLY A 176 44.66 31.59 -16.02
CA GLY A 176 46.03 31.20 -16.39
C GLY A 176 46.66 30.12 -15.50
N LEU A 177 47.94 30.31 -15.16
CA LEU A 177 48.73 29.34 -14.38
C LEU A 177 48.18 29.12 -12.96
N ARG A 178 47.59 30.16 -12.35
CA ARG A 178 46.95 30.06 -11.01
C ARG A 178 45.76 29.11 -11.06
N GLY A 179 44.92 29.22 -12.08
CA GLY A 179 43.80 28.29 -12.31
C GLY A 179 44.26 26.84 -12.49
N ARG A 180 45.35 26.61 -13.26
CA ARG A 180 45.93 25.26 -13.44
C ARG A 180 46.43 24.67 -12.11
N LEU A 181 47.03 25.48 -11.25
CA LEU A 181 47.47 25.03 -9.92
C LEU A 181 46.29 24.67 -9.03
N VAL A 182 45.26 25.52 -8.97
CA VAL A 182 44.01 25.25 -8.23
C VAL A 182 43.38 23.95 -8.70
N HIS A 183 43.26 23.75 -10.02
CA HIS A 183 42.72 22.52 -10.60
C HIS A 183 43.52 21.28 -10.17
N ARG A 184 44.86 21.33 -10.24
CA ARG A 184 45.72 20.20 -9.85
C ARG A 184 45.59 19.85 -8.38
N VAL A 185 45.59 20.86 -7.49
CA VAL A 185 45.44 20.66 -6.05
C VAL A 185 44.05 20.12 -5.71
N ALA A 186 43.00 20.70 -6.31
CA ALA A 186 41.63 20.25 -6.10
C ALA A 186 41.42 18.81 -6.60
N SER A 187 41.96 18.47 -7.77
CA SER A 187 41.88 17.11 -8.34
C SER A 187 42.54 16.09 -7.43
N ARG A 188 43.74 16.40 -6.92
CA ARG A 188 44.46 15.55 -5.98
C ARG A 188 43.65 15.32 -4.69
N ARG A 189 43.16 16.39 -4.07
CA ARG A 189 42.34 16.29 -2.84
C ARG A 189 41.03 15.53 -3.07
N MET A 190 40.42 15.70 -4.23
CA MET A 190 39.19 14.98 -4.59
C MET A 190 39.45 13.48 -4.78
N ALA A 191 40.59 13.11 -5.35
CA ALA A 191 41.00 11.70 -5.45
C ALA A 191 41.25 11.10 -4.05
N GLU A 192 41.97 11.82 -3.18
CA GLU A 192 42.27 11.40 -1.80
C GLU A 192 40.98 11.21 -0.96
N THR A 193 39.95 12.04 -1.19
CA THR A 193 38.70 12.01 -0.40
C THR A 193 37.55 11.24 -1.07
N LYS A 194 37.78 10.60 -2.23
CA LYS A 194 36.73 10.01 -3.06
C LYS A 194 35.80 9.06 -2.30
N HIS A 195 36.39 8.08 -1.62
CA HIS A 195 35.64 7.06 -0.89
C HIS A 195 34.86 7.64 0.30
N GLN A 196 35.47 8.55 1.05
CA GLN A 196 34.82 9.18 2.20
C GLN A 196 33.60 10.01 1.75
N VAL A 197 33.75 10.82 0.70
CA VAL A 197 32.64 11.58 0.11
C VAL A 197 31.52 10.64 -0.33
N GLN A 198 31.86 9.53 -0.99
CA GLN A 198 30.88 8.56 -1.47
C GLN A 198 30.09 7.92 -0.33
N GLN A 199 30.74 7.52 0.76
CA GLN A 199 30.06 6.96 1.94
C GLN A 199 29.12 7.97 2.60
N ILE A 200 29.53 9.23 2.72
CA ILE A 200 28.66 10.31 3.23
C ILE A 200 27.46 10.51 2.30
N CYS A 201 27.66 10.49 0.98
CA CYS A 201 26.55 10.62 0.02
C CYS A 201 25.56 9.46 0.14
N ILE A 202 26.05 8.23 0.28
CA ILE A 202 25.20 7.04 0.47
C ILE A 202 24.39 7.16 1.75
N ALA A 203 25.02 7.52 2.87
CA ALA A 203 24.34 7.68 4.14
C ALA A 203 23.26 8.76 4.08
N ASN A 204 23.58 9.93 3.53
CA ASN A 204 22.63 11.03 3.38
C ASN A 204 21.47 10.65 2.45
N ALA A 205 21.76 10.04 1.30
CA ALA A 205 20.75 9.59 0.34
C ALA A 205 19.81 8.55 0.97
N ARG A 206 20.36 7.59 1.73
CA ARG A 206 19.57 6.60 2.45
C ARG A 206 18.63 7.26 3.45
N THR A 207 19.11 8.21 4.25
CA THR A 207 18.26 8.92 5.22
C THR A 207 17.13 9.68 4.55
N GLU A 208 17.40 10.39 3.45
CA GLU A 208 16.35 11.15 2.75
C GLU A 208 15.34 10.22 2.04
N LEU A 209 15.80 9.15 1.39
CA LEU A 209 14.92 8.17 0.75
C LEU A 209 14.05 7.43 1.78
N ILE A 210 14.57 7.14 2.97
CA ILE A 210 13.78 6.55 4.06
C ILE A 210 12.65 7.49 4.48
N LYS A 211 12.95 8.78 4.73
CA LYS A 211 11.92 9.77 5.07
C LYS A 211 10.84 9.90 4.00
N GLU A 212 11.27 9.92 2.74
CA GLU A 212 10.36 10.00 1.60
C GLU A 212 9.45 8.76 1.52
N MET A 213 10.03 7.56 1.72
CA MET A 213 9.27 6.31 1.78
C MET A 213 8.29 6.32 2.94
N GLU A 214 8.72 6.70 4.15
CA GLU A 214 7.87 6.78 5.33
C GLU A 214 6.69 7.73 5.12
N SER A 215 6.94 8.93 4.57
CA SER A 215 5.88 9.92 4.29
C SER A 215 4.84 9.35 3.33
N ARG A 216 5.27 8.72 2.24
CA ARG A 216 4.37 8.16 1.23
C ARG A 216 3.59 6.97 1.73
N VAL A 217 4.26 6.06 2.43
CA VAL A 217 3.58 4.92 3.03
C VAL A 217 2.60 5.38 4.08
N HIS A 218 2.95 6.39 4.89
CA HIS A 218 2.02 6.94 5.88
C HIS A 218 0.73 7.46 5.24
N GLU A 219 0.84 8.24 4.15
CA GLU A 219 -0.34 8.72 3.40
C GLU A 219 -1.19 7.56 2.85
N GLN A 220 -0.56 6.54 2.27
CA GLN A 220 -1.26 5.37 1.72
C GLN A 220 -1.94 4.54 2.82
N LEU A 221 -1.23 4.26 3.91
CA LEU A 221 -1.77 3.52 5.06
C LEU A 221 -2.86 4.31 5.77
N GLN A 222 -2.74 5.64 5.88
CA GLN A 222 -3.78 6.48 6.44
C GLN A 222 -5.07 6.37 5.62
N SER A 223 -4.99 6.43 4.28
CA SER A 223 -6.16 6.23 3.42
C SER A 223 -6.78 4.84 3.60
N ALA A 224 -5.95 3.80 3.72
CA ALA A 224 -6.42 2.44 3.99
C ALA A 224 -7.10 2.33 5.37
N ASN A 225 -6.51 2.94 6.40
CA ASN A 225 -7.01 2.94 7.77
C ASN A 225 -8.31 3.74 7.90
N GLU A 226 -8.47 4.85 7.18
CA GLU A 226 -9.73 5.58 7.13
C GLU A 226 -10.86 4.76 6.48
N LYS A 227 -10.55 4.00 5.42
CA LYS A 227 -11.51 3.06 4.81
C LYS A 227 -11.84 1.93 5.78
N TRP A 228 -10.85 1.40 6.48
CA TRP A 228 -11.03 0.38 7.52
C TRP A 228 -11.90 0.89 8.67
N ALA A 229 -11.63 2.08 9.20
CA ALA A 229 -12.41 2.68 10.28
C ALA A 229 -13.88 2.87 9.88
N LYS A 230 -14.14 3.33 8.66
CA LYS A 230 -15.50 3.42 8.11
C LYS A 230 -16.16 2.05 7.96
N LEU A 231 -15.40 1.04 7.52
CA LEU A 231 -15.89 -0.33 7.49
C LEU A 231 -16.28 -0.79 8.88
N ARG A 232 -15.37 -0.69 9.83
CA ARG A 232 -15.59 -1.09 11.21
C ARG A 232 -16.80 -0.39 11.83
N SER A 233 -16.94 0.93 11.67
CA SER A 233 -18.11 1.65 12.19
C SER A 233 -19.42 1.18 11.56
N ASN A 234 -19.39 0.82 10.27
CA ASN A 234 -20.55 0.27 9.58
C ASN A 234 -20.89 -1.14 10.09
N LEU A 235 -19.89 -1.94 10.44
CA LEU A 235 -20.08 -3.28 11.03
C LEU A 235 -20.61 -3.17 12.45
N ASP A 236 -20.02 -2.31 13.29
CA ASP A 236 -20.43 -2.10 14.68
C ASP A 236 -21.90 -1.67 14.82
N GLY A 237 -22.44 -0.98 13.82
CA GLY A 237 -23.85 -0.55 13.77
C GLY A 237 -24.84 -1.61 13.30
N GLN A 238 -24.40 -2.83 12.94
CA GLN A 238 -25.32 -3.83 12.40
C GLN A 238 -26.06 -4.58 13.53
N PRO A 239 -27.36 -4.85 13.38
CA PRO A 239 -28.15 -5.54 14.40
C PRO A 239 -27.69 -7.00 14.67
N TRP A 240 -27.04 -7.66 13.70
CA TRP A 240 -26.42 -8.98 13.90
C TRP A 240 -25.06 -8.88 14.63
N TYR A 241 -24.49 -7.67 14.69
CA TYR A 241 -23.29 -7.35 15.47
C TYR A 241 -23.62 -7.10 16.96
N GLY A 242 -24.89 -7.24 17.37
CA GLY A 242 -25.32 -7.18 18.77
C GLY A 242 -24.61 -8.18 19.69
N LYS A 243 -23.96 -9.20 19.10
CA LYS A 243 -22.87 -9.98 19.70
C LYS A 243 -21.59 -9.65 18.93
N THR A 244 -20.58 -9.05 19.57
CA THR A 244 -19.33 -8.60 18.91
C THR A 244 -18.68 -9.77 18.18
N PRO A 245 -18.70 -9.87 16.84
CA PRO A 245 -18.00 -10.95 16.13
C PRO A 245 -16.50 -10.80 16.31
N SER A 246 -15.80 -11.94 16.35
CA SER A 246 -14.36 -11.97 16.46
C SER A 246 -13.82 -12.00 15.05
N LEU A 247 -13.24 -10.87 14.64
CA LEU A 247 -12.53 -10.75 13.39
C LEU A 247 -11.08 -11.20 13.60
N ARG A 248 -10.64 -12.18 12.83
CA ARG A 248 -9.22 -12.56 12.78
C ARG A 248 -8.67 -12.31 11.39
N PHE A 249 -7.46 -11.77 11.35
CA PHE A 249 -6.79 -11.36 10.13
C PHE A 249 -5.53 -12.17 9.95
N ARG A 250 -5.45 -12.89 8.84
CA ARG A 250 -4.29 -13.63 8.39
C ARG A 250 -3.89 -13.09 7.03
N SER A 251 -2.62 -13.17 6.69
CA SER A 251 -2.16 -12.98 5.31
C SER A 251 -1.61 -14.29 4.76
N ASP A 252 -1.80 -14.49 3.47
CA ASP A 252 -1.25 -15.58 2.67
C ASP A 252 -0.58 -14.98 1.42
N ASP A 253 0.02 -15.82 0.58
CA ASP A 253 0.70 -15.38 -0.64
C ASP A 253 -0.30 -14.70 -1.61
N GLY A 254 -0.26 -13.36 -1.65
CA GLY A 254 -1.14 -12.53 -2.48
C GLY A 254 -2.53 -12.21 -1.89
N TYR A 255 -2.88 -12.64 -0.69
CA TYR A 255 -4.23 -12.40 -0.13
C TYR A 255 -4.23 -12.01 1.35
N LEU A 256 -5.13 -11.08 1.70
CA LEU A 256 -5.62 -10.86 3.06
C LEU A 256 -6.80 -11.80 3.30
N VAL A 257 -6.74 -12.61 4.35
CA VAL A 257 -7.80 -13.52 4.78
C VAL A 257 -8.42 -12.99 6.08
N VAL A 258 -9.72 -12.75 6.05
CA VAL A 258 -10.50 -12.28 7.21
C VAL A 258 -11.47 -13.39 7.59
N HIS A 259 -11.28 -13.95 8.78
CA HIS A 259 -12.22 -14.88 9.39
C HIS A 259 -13.21 -14.10 10.25
N VAL A 260 -14.50 -14.32 10.01
CA VAL A 260 -15.57 -13.70 10.79
C VAL A 260 -16.23 -14.78 11.63
N ASN A 261 -15.97 -14.75 12.94
CA ASN A 261 -16.49 -15.74 13.88
C ASN A 261 -17.54 -15.11 14.80
N GLU A 262 -18.56 -15.87 15.17
CA GLU A 262 -19.53 -15.44 16.18
C GLU A 262 -18.90 -15.59 17.57
N THR A 263 -18.78 -14.49 18.32
CA THR A 263 -18.19 -14.52 19.67
C THR A 263 -19.30 -14.65 20.69
N ASP A 264 -19.53 -15.86 21.16
CA ASP A 264 -20.51 -16.13 22.22
C ASP A 264 -19.76 -16.47 23.52
N GLY A 265 -18.92 -15.57 24.02
CA GLY A 265 -18.27 -15.63 25.35
C GLY A 265 -17.31 -16.81 25.62
N ALA A 266 -17.37 -17.88 24.83
CA ALA A 266 -16.44 -18.98 24.81
C ALA A 266 -15.19 -18.51 24.05
N LYS A 267 -14.02 -18.66 24.66
CA LYS A 267 -12.75 -18.54 23.96
C LYS A 267 -12.79 -19.52 22.78
N VAL A 268 -13.01 -19.00 21.57
CA VAL A 268 -12.74 -19.77 20.35
C VAL A 268 -11.27 -20.14 20.42
N ASP A 269 -10.97 -21.44 20.50
CA ASP A 269 -9.61 -21.95 20.57
C ASP A 269 -8.78 -21.26 19.47
N ALA A 270 -7.74 -20.54 19.90
CA ALA A 270 -6.89 -19.79 18.99
C ALA A 270 -6.32 -20.70 17.87
N ASP A 271 -6.12 -21.98 18.20
CA ASP A 271 -5.51 -23.00 17.37
C ASP A 271 -6.44 -23.66 16.35
N ARG A 272 -7.75 -23.36 16.35
CA ARG A 272 -8.74 -23.97 15.44
C ARG A 272 -9.19 -23.05 14.30
N LEU A 273 -8.29 -22.22 13.78
CA LEU A 273 -8.57 -21.58 12.49
C LEU A 273 -8.57 -22.66 11.41
N ALA A 274 -9.55 -22.58 10.49
CA ALA A 274 -9.52 -23.39 9.28
C ALA A 274 -8.16 -23.19 8.62
N ASP A 275 -7.35 -24.23 8.63
CA ASP A 275 -6.01 -24.18 8.06
C ASP A 275 -6.14 -23.76 6.59
N SER A 276 -5.18 -23.00 6.09
CA SER A 276 -5.07 -22.61 4.67
C SER A 276 -5.26 -23.80 3.72
N SER A 277 -4.95 -25.01 4.18
CA SER A 277 -5.14 -26.28 3.47
C SER A 277 -6.62 -26.71 3.31
N GLU A 278 -7.53 -26.31 4.19
CA GLU A 278 -8.97 -26.61 4.13
C GLU A 278 -9.77 -25.66 3.23
N LEU A 279 -9.13 -24.55 2.90
CA LEU A 279 -9.65 -23.43 2.18
C LEU A 279 -9.47 -23.70 0.67
N PRO A 280 -10.50 -23.53 -0.17
CA PRO A 280 -10.37 -23.82 -1.60
C PRO A 280 -9.31 -22.91 -2.23
N PRO A 281 -8.63 -23.33 -3.30
CA PRO A 281 -7.60 -22.53 -3.93
C PRO A 281 -8.18 -21.17 -4.36
N PRO A 282 -7.46 -20.05 -4.14
CA PRO A 282 -7.96 -18.73 -4.48
C PRO A 282 -8.08 -18.58 -5.99
N ASN A 283 -9.15 -17.92 -6.45
CA ASN A 283 -9.33 -17.60 -7.85
C ASN A 283 -8.38 -16.46 -8.26
N PRO A 284 -7.42 -16.69 -9.17
CA PRO A 284 -6.43 -15.68 -9.55
C PRO A 284 -7.04 -14.46 -10.27
N ASN A 285 -8.30 -14.54 -10.71
CA ASN A 285 -9.01 -13.44 -11.36
C ASN A 285 -9.98 -12.70 -10.43
N ALA A 286 -10.06 -13.10 -9.16
CA ALA A 286 -10.94 -12.47 -8.18
C ALA A 286 -10.17 -11.42 -7.37
N MET A 287 -10.69 -10.19 -7.35
CA MET A 287 -10.19 -9.15 -6.45
C MET A 287 -10.61 -9.41 -5.01
N THR A 288 -11.77 -10.03 -4.83
CA THR A 288 -12.30 -10.39 -3.52
C THR A 288 -13.11 -11.66 -3.64
N GLU A 289 -12.90 -12.58 -2.69
CA GLU A 289 -13.70 -13.79 -2.54
C GLU A 289 -14.41 -13.75 -1.19
N VAL A 290 -15.63 -14.26 -1.17
CA VAL A 290 -16.31 -14.59 0.08
C VAL A 290 -16.60 -16.09 0.05
N LEU A 291 -16.14 -16.78 1.08
CA LEU A 291 -16.40 -18.19 1.30
C LEU A 291 -17.36 -18.34 2.47
N LEU A 292 -18.46 -19.04 2.22
CA LEU A 292 -19.43 -19.40 3.26
C LEU A 292 -19.37 -20.90 3.49
N ASP A 293 -19.32 -21.30 4.76
CA ASP A 293 -19.44 -22.71 5.09
C ASP A 293 -20.86 -23.21 4.78
N ARG A 294 -20.94 -24.27 4.00
CA ARG A 294 -22.21 -24.81 3.51
C ARG A 294 -23.06 -25.40 4.64
N GLN A 295 -22.45 -26.06 5.63
CA GLN A 295 -23.20 -26.63 6.74
C GLN A 295 -23.81 -25.51 7.59
N TRP A 296 -23.06 -24.41 7.77
CA TRP A 296 -23.58 -23.23 8.43
C TRP A 296 -24.76 -22.60 7.68
N VAL A 297 -24.66 -22.49 6.35
CA VAL A 297 -25.75 -21.97 5.50
C VAL A 297 -26.98 -22.88 5.53
N GLU A 298 -26.80 -24.20 5.47
CA GLU A 298 -27.90 -25.17 5.46
C GLU A 298 -28.62 -25.28 6.81
N ALA A 299 -27.90 -25.10 7.92
CA ALA A 299 -28.49 -25.19 9.26
C ALA A 299 -29.19 -23.91 9.72
N ASN A 300 -28.88 -22.77 9.10
CA ASN A 300 -29.65 -21.55 9.30
C ASN A 300 -30.80 -21.56 8.28
N GLU A 301 -32.02 -21.90 8.72
CA GLU A 301 -33.24 -21.89 7.90
C GLU A 301 -33.49 -20.50 7.25
N ASP A 302 -32.95 -19.44 7.85
CA ASP A 302 -32.97 -18.06 7.37
C ASP A 302 -31.77 -17.66 6.50
N SER A 303 -31.03 -18.62 5.94
CA SER A 303 -29.94 -18.33 4.98
C SER A 303 -30.42 -17.51 3.78
N GLY A 304 -31.67 -17.69 3.35
CA GLY A 304 -32.33 -16.81 2.38
C GLY A 304 -32.48 -15.37 2.88
N ALA A 305 -32.79 -15.16 4.16
CA ALA A 305 -32.86 -13.84 4.79
C ALA A 305 -31.48 -13.23 4.99
N LEU A 306 -30.45 -14.02 5.30
CA LEU A 306 -29.06 -13.56 5.44
C LEU A 306 -28.48 -13.13 4.09
N LEU A 307 -28.81 -13.88 3.03
CA LEU A 307 -28.52 -13.53 1.65
C LEU A 307 -29.31 -12.29 1.19
N ALA A 308 -30.61 -12.21 1.47
CA ALA A 308 -31.45 -11.03 1.18
C ALA A 308 -31.03 -9.78 1.99
N TYR A 309 -30.51 -9.98 3.20
CA TYR A 309 -30.00 -8.94 4.07
C TYR A 309 -28.63 -8.45 3.61
N ALA A 310 -27.73 -9.35 3.23
CA ALA A 310 -26.49 -8.98 2.55
C ALA A 310 -26.79 -8.31 1.18
N ALA A 311 -27.98 -8.56 0.60
CA ALA A 311 -28.54 -7.86 -0.57
C ALA A 311 -29.08 -6.45 -0.31
N SER A 312 -29.30 -6.05 0.93
CA SER A 312 -29.93 -4.77 1.27
C SER A 312 -28.97 -3.69 1.74
N TYR A 313 -27.66 -4.00 1.92
CA TYR A 313 -26.67 -3.04 2.42
C TYR A 313 -25.48 -2.81 1.47
N PRO A 314 -25.14 -1.55 1.10
CA PRO A 314 -24.48 -1.28 -0.18
C PRO A 314 -23.00 -0.91 -0.10
N ARG A 315 -22.29 -1.13 1.04
CA ARG A 315 -20.98 -0.48 1.20
C ARG A 315 -19.72 -1.32 1.35
N LEU A 316 -19.69 -2.53 1.93
CA LEU A 316 -18.42 -3.28 2.02
C LEU A 316 -18.49 -4.79 1.78
N LEU A 317 -19.51 -5.48 2.28
CA LEU A 317 -19.88 -6.82 1.79
C LEU A 317 -20.75 -6.76 0.52
N SER A 318 -21.17 -5.54 0.18
CA SER A 318 -22.19 -5.25 -0.83
C SER A 318 -21.84 -5.69 -2.24
N PHE A 319 -20.63 -5.48 -2.75
CA PHE A 319 -20.45 -5.78 -4.16
C PHE A 319 -20.49 -7.29 -4.43
N THR A 320 -20.00 -8.11 -3.50
CA THR A 320 -20.01 -9.58 -3.63
C THR A 320 -21.36 -10.14 -3.23
N PHE A 321 -21.88 -9.77 -2.06
CA PHE A 321 -23.14 -10.35 -1.59
C PHE A 321 -24.36 -9.75 -2.27
N GLN A 322 -24.42 -8.43 -2.46
CA GLN A 322 -25.54 -7.77 -3.13
C GLN A 322 -25.63 -8.18 -4.60
N ALA A 323 -24.48 -8.37 -5.26
CA ALA A 323 -24.50 -8.99 -6.58
C ALA A 323 -24.86 -10.48 -6.49
N ALA A 324 -24.37 -11.23 -5.50
CA ALA A 324 -24.66 -12.66 -5.39
C ALA A 324 -26.15 -12.96 -5.28
N THR A 325 -26.87 -12.12 -4.56
CA THR A 325 -28.24 -12.38 -4.17
C THR A 325 -29.25 -11.65 -5.06
N ASN A 326 -28.95 -10.44 -5.54
CA ASN A 326 -29.81 -9.73 -6.50
C ASN A 326 -29.51 -10.06 -7.97
N TYR A 327 -28.26 -10.41 -8.31
CA TYR A 327 -27.85 -10.72 -9.69
C TYR A 327 -27.60 -12.20 -9.92
N ASN A 328 -27.95 -13.05 -8.95
CA ASN A 328 -27.72 -14.49 -9.04
C ASN A 328 -26.25 -14.75 -9.40
N LEU A 329 -25.29 -14.08 -8.70
CA LEU A 329 -23.88 -14.24 -9.08
C LEU A 329 -23.59 -15.74 -9.09
N PRO A 330 -22.86 -16.20 -10.12
CA PRO A 330 -22.41 -17.56 -10.15
C PRO A 330 -21.54 -17.79 -8.91
N HIS A 331 -22.08 -18.53 -7.95
CA HIS A 331 -21.32 -19.09 -6.86
C HIS A 331 -20.80 -20.45 -7.31
N GLN A 332 -19.58 -20.76 -6.92
CA GLN A 332 -18.99 -22.07 -7.18
C GLN A 332 -19.08 -22.89 -5.90
N LYS A 333 -19.64 -24.10 -6.02
CA LYS A 333 -19.59 -25.08 -4.93
C LYS A 333 -18.23 -25.76 -4.99
N GLN A 334 -17.42 -25.56 -3.96
CA GLN A 334 -16.10 -26.16 -3.85
C GLN A 334 -15.97 -26.85 -2.49
N GLY A 335 -16.21 -28.17 -2.46
CA GLY A 335 -16.22 -28.95 -1.23
C GLY A 335 -17.29 -28.47 -0.25
N ARG A 336 -16.87 -28.09 0.97
CA ARG A 336 -17.74 -27.54 2.01
C ARG A 336 -18.06 -26.04 1.84
N TRP A 337 -17.47 -25.38 0.85
CA TRP A 337 -17.56 -23.93 0.70
C TRP A 337 -18.46 -23.51 -0.46
N LEU A 338 -19.24 -22.46 -0.22
CA LEU A 338 -19.88 -21.66 -1.27
C LEU A 338 -18.98 -20.45 -1.55
N VAL A 339 -18.38 -20.42 -2.74
CA VAL A 339 -17.41 -19.39 -3.13
C VAL A 339 -18.10 -18.34 -4.01
N PHE A 340 -18.12 -17.10 -3.53
CA PHE A 340 -18.57 -15.93 -4.25
C PHE A 340 -17.37 -15.11 -4.68
N THR A 341 -17.26 -14.81 -5.98
CA THR A 341 -16.09 -14.11 -6.53
C THR A 341 -16.50 -12.76 -7.09
N LEU A 342 -15.83 -11.71 -6.64
CA LEU A 342 -15.81 -10.41 -7.31
C LEU A 342 -14.66 -10.44 -8.31
N LYS A 343 -15.02 -10.59 -9.59
CA LYS A 343 -14.04 -10.53 -10.67
C LYS A 343 -13.42 -9.15 -10.76
N LYS A 344 -12.16 -9.13 -11.15
CA LYS A 344 -11.50 -7.93 -11.66
C LYS A 344 -12.41 -7.27 -12.70
N PRO A 345 -12.61 -5.93 -12.67
CA PRO A 345 -13.21 -5.26 -13.82
C PRO A 345 -12.33 -5.63 -15.00
N SER A 346 -12.87 -6.43 -15.94
CA SER A 346 -12.14 -6.76 -17.15
C SER A 346 -11.74 -5.41 -17.74
N GLU A 347 -10.44 -5.15 -17.85
CA GLU A 347 -9.96 -4.10 -18.72
C GLU A 347 -10.56 -4.44 -20.08
N THR A 348 -11.66 -3.78 -20.40
CA THR A 348 -12.19 -3.81 -21.75
C THR A 348 -11.02 -3.27 -22.54
N PRO A 349 -10.45 -4.04 -23.48
CA PRO A 349 -9.31 -3.56 -24.23
C PRO A 349 -9.76 -2.23 -24.81
N VAL A 350 -9.12 -1.15 -24.37
CA VAL A 350 -9.34 0.17 -24.95
C VAL A 350 -8.81 0.00 -26.35
N GLU A 351 -9.70 -0.36 -27.26
CA GLU A 351 -9.46 -0.44 -28.69
C GLU A 351 -9.05 0.98 -29.07
N ARG A 352 -7.74 1.24 -29.02
CA ARG A 352 -7.15 2.49 -29.46
C ARG A 352 -7.48 2.54 -30.94
N ALA A 353 -8.58 3.19 -31.27
CA ALA A 353 -8.90 3.61 -32.62
C ALA A 353 -7.70 4.44 -33.07
N PHE A 354 -6.80 3.79 -33.82
CA PHE A 354 -5.81 4.47 -34.63
C PHE A 354 -6.60 5.27 -35.65
N VAL A 355 -6.95 6.50 -35.29
CA VAL A 355 -7.35 7.52 -36.26
C VAL A 355 -6.10 7.79 -37.09
N SER A 356 -6.02 7.09 -38.22
CA SER A 356 -5.15 7.46 -39.32
C SER A 356 -5.69 8.79 -39.85
N ALA A 357 -5.02 9.88 -39.50
CA ALA A 357 -5.22 11.15 -40.19
C ALA A 357 -4.47 11.10 -41.55
N PRO A 358 -5.05 11.65 -42.62
CA PRO A 358 -4.53 11.60 -43.98
C PRO A 358 -3.26 12.43 -44.20
#